data_AF-A0A1Q3MGE4-F1
#
_entry.id   AF-A0A1Q3MGE4-F1
#
_cell.length_a   1.000
_cell.length_b   1.000
_cell.length_c   1.000
_cell.angle_alpha   90.00
_cell.angle_beta   90.00
_cell.angle_gamma   90.00
#
_symmetry.space_group_name_H-M   'P 1'
#
loop_
_entity.id
_entity.type
_entity.pdbx_description
1 polymer ?
#
loop_
_entity_poly.entity_id
_entity_poly.type
_entity_poly.pdbx_seq_one_letter_code
_entity_poly.pdbx_strand_id
1 'polypeptide(L)'
;MSEEALEQCDMMTYSHVFKEDEQVPSGMYVILYSGKGTPRWARTKDNALVYFAYMGRGRSVWNDCIGPIHLLGRQHSFANRREMVLAS
;
A
#
# COMPACT_ATOMS: atom_id res chain seq x y z
N MET A 1 -15.48 6.72 -6.13
CA MET A 1 -14.42 7.75 -6.01
C MET A 1 -15.12 9.09 -6.08
N SER A 2 -15.30 9.79 -4.95
CA SER A 2 -15.87 11.15 -5.00
C SER A 2 -14.79 12.12 -5.48
N GLU A 3 -15.18 13.12 -6.27
CA GLU A 3 -14.28 14.16 -6.82
C GLU A 3 -13.53 14.93 -5.72
N GLU A 4 -14.11 15.04 -4.52
CA GLU A 4 -13.53 15.73 -3.36
C GLU A 4 -12.21 15.09 -2.86
N ALA A 5 -12.03 13.78 -3.02
CA ALA A 5 -10.79 13.08 -2.62
C ALA A 5 -9.62 13.36 -3.58
N LEU A 6 -9.93 13.73 -4.83
CA LEU A 6 -8.92 14.17 -5.81
C LEU A 6 -8.53 15.63 -5.55
N GLU A 7 -9.48 16.48 -5.15
CA GLU A 7 -9.24 17.91 -4.92
C GLU A 7 -8.39 18.20 -3.67
N GLN A 8 -8.44 17.34 -2.64
CA GLN A 8 -7.62 17.51 -1.42
C GLN A 8 -6.23 16.86 -1.47
N CYS A 9 -5.90 16.14 -2.54
CA CYS A 9 -4.55 15.62 -2.80
C CYS A 9 -3.89 14.81 -1.65
N ASP A 10 -4.66 14.27 -0.71
CA ASP A 10 -4.16 13.36 0.34
C ASP A 10 -4.47 11.90 0.00
N MET A 11 -4.13 11.50 -1.22
CA MET A 11 -4.26 10.10 -1.65
C MET A 11 -3.45 9.15 -0.75
N MET A 12 -2.41 9.66 -0.07
CA MET A 12 -1.63 8.90 0.90
C MET A 12 -2.43 8.50 2.15
N THR A 13 -3.52 9.20 2.46
CA THR A 13 -4.32 8.91 3.65
C THR A 13 -5.17 7.66 3.54
N TYR A 14 -5.63 7.32 2.33
CA TYR A 14 -6.51 6.16 2.12
C TYR A 14 -5.95 5.11 1.16
N SER A 15 -4.73 5.30 0.64
CA SER A 15 -4.07 4.32 -0.22
C SER A 15 -2.88 3.64 0.46
N HIS A 16 -2.63 2.40 0.07
CA HIS A 16 -1.40 1.68 0.39
C HIS A 16 -0.70 1.32 -0.92
N VAL A 17 0.59 1.63 -1.00
CA VAL A 17 1.41 1.37 -2.18
C VAL A 17 2.37 0.23 -1.85
N PHE A 18 2.22 -0.88 -2.56
CA PHE A 18 3.19 -1.96 -2.54
C PHE A 18 4.42 -1.56 -3.35
N LYS A 19 5.60 -1.79 -2.79
CA LYS A 19 6.87 -1.44 -3.45
C LYS A 19 7.30 -2.52 -4.45
N GLU A 20 8.22 -2.18 -5.35
CA GLU A 20 8.67 -3.11 -6.39
C GLU A 20 9.43 -4.33 -5.84
N ASP A 21 10.02 -4.22 -4.65
CA ASP A 21 10.67 -5.32 -3.93
C ASP A 21 9.67 -6.29 -3.28
N GLU A 22 8.40 -5.90 -3.17
CA GLU A 22 7.33 -6.71 -2.59
C GLU A 22 6.63 -7.53 -3.69
N GLN A 23 7.31 -8.59 -4.14
CA GLN A 23 6.73 -9.50 -5.13
C GLN A 23 5.68 -10.43 -4.49
N VAL A 24 4.43 -10.32 -4.95
CA VAL A 24 3.34 -11.23 -4.59
C VAL A 24 3.14 -12.25 -5.72
N PRO A 25 3.49 -13.53 -5.53
CA PRO A 25 3.32 -14.55 -6.56
C PRO A 25 1.84 -14.78 -6.91
N SER A 26 1.58 -15.27 -8.12
CA SER A 26 0.25 -15.68 -8.54
C SER A 26 -0.34 -16.73 -7.59
N GLY A 27 -1.62 -16.56 -7.22
CA GLY A 27 -2.33 -17.47 -6.32
C GLY A 27 -2.03 -17.27 -4.83
N MET A 28 -1.24 -16.26 -4.47
CA MET A 28 -0.99 -15.89 -3.07
C MET A 28 -1.95 -14.80 -2.59
N TYR A 29 -2.09 -14.71 -1.27
CA TYR A 29 -2.98 -13.75 -0.63
C TYR A 29 -2.19 -12.65 0.07
N VAL A 30 -2.79 -11.46 0.14
CA VAL A 30 -2.29 -10.33 0.89
C VAL A 30 -3.32 -9.93 1.94
N ILE A 31 -2.88 -9.69 3.17
CA ILE A 31 -3.69 -9.09 4.23
C ILE A 31 -3.10 -7.72 4.55
N LEU A 32 -3.89 -6.68 4.31
CA LEU A 32 -3.54 -5.29 4.62
C LEU A 32 -4.22 -4.85 5.92
N TYR A 33 -3.42 -4.51 6.93
CA TYR A 33 -3.90 -3.92 8.17
C TYR A 33 -3.75 -2.40 8.15
N SER A 34 -4.73 -1.68 8.71
CA SER A 34 -4.59 -0.24 8.95
C SER A 34 -3.48 0.07 9.96
N GLY A 35 -3.27 -0.82 10.95
CA GLY A 35 -2.37 -0.64 12.08
C GLY A 35 -0.88 -0.60 11.75
N LYS A 36 -0.05 -0.57 12.81
CA LYS A 36 1.41 -0.66 12.73
C LYS A 36 1.87 -2.10 12.62
N GLY A 37 2.97 -2.32 11.91
CA GLY A 37 3.65 -3.60 11.81
C GLY A 37 4.74 -3.57 10.74
N THR A 38 5.52 -4.65 10.68
CA THR A 38 6.53 -4.85 9.64
C THR A 38 5.98 -5.82 8.60
N PRO A 39 5.98 -5.44 7.31
CA PRO A 39 5.53 -6.34 6.26
C PRO A 39 6.31 -7.65 6.23
N ARG A 40 5.62 -8.77 6.05
CA ARG A 40 6.26 -10.10 6.07
C ARG A 40 5.40 -11.17 5.40
N TRP A 41 6.07 -12.20 4.89
CA TRP A 41 5.44 -13.47 4.58
C TRP A 41 5.29 -14.32 5.83
N ALA A 42 4.11 -14.90 6.05
CA ALA A 42 3.91 -15.90 7.09
C ALA A 42 2.85 -16.92 6.69
N ARG A 43 2.92 -18.10 7.32
CA ARG A 43 1.93 -19.16 7.16
C ARG A 43 0.81 -19.00 8.20
N THR A 44 -0.42 -19.10 7.74
CA THR A 44 -1.60 -19.15 8.60
C THR A 44 -1.80 -20.56 9.18
N LYS A 45 -2.76 -20.73 10.09
CA LYS A 45 -3.02 -22.02 10.78
C LYS A 45 -3.42 -23.15 9.81
N ASP A 46 -4.03 -22.80 8.70
CA ASP A 46 -4.40 -23.67 7.58
C ASP A 46 -3.27 -23.85 6.55
N ASN A 47 -2.05 -23.42 6.88
CA ASN A 47 -0.84 -23.58 6.07
C ASN A 47 -0.80 -22.76 4.76
N ALA A 48 -1.73 -21.80 4.58
CA ALA A 48 -1.68 -20.88 3.45
C ALA A 48 -0.56 -19.85 3.64
N LEU A 49 0.17 -19.53 2.56
CA LEU A 49 1.21 -18.51 2.57
C LEU A 49 0.58 -17.15 2.28
N VAL A 50 0.72 -16.22 3.22
CA VAL A 50 0.09 -14.90 3.15
C VAL A 50 1.13 -13.81 3.37
N TYR A 51 1.04 -12.75 2.57
CA TYR A 51 1.81 -11.53 2.79
C TYR A 51 1.03 -10.58 3.69
N PHE A 52 1.59 -10.25 4.83
CA PHE A 52 1.02 -9.28 5.76
C PHE A 52 1.62 -7.91 5.49
N ALA A 53 0.77 -6.93 5.23
CA ALA A 53 1.13 -5.53 4.99
C ALA A 53 0.44 -4.61 5.99
N TYR A 54 1.01 -3.42 6.22
CA TYR A 54 0.60 -2.50 7.27
C TYR A 54 0.65 -1.06 6.78
N MET A 55 -0.43 -0.29 7.00
CA MET A 55 -0.49 1.14 6.63
C MET A 55 0.12 2.07 7.67
N GLY A 56 0.45 1.57 8.87
CA GLY A 56 1.09 2.35 9.93
C GLY A 56 0.16 3.36 10.62
N ARG A 57 -1.15 3.24 10.45
CA ARG A 57 -2.15 4.17 10.99
C ARG A 57 -2.54 3.83 12.42
N GLY A 58 -2.89 4.85 13.19
CA GLY A 58 -3.40 4.71 14.57
C GLY A 58 -4.91 4.47 14.64
N ARG A 59 -5.62 4.53 13.50
CA ARG A 59 -7.07 4.34 13.39
C ARG A 59 -7.41 3.44 12.20
N SER A 60 -8.58 2.82 12.24
CA SER A 60 -9.07 1.95 11.17
C SER A 60 -9.51 2.78 9.97
N VAL A 61 -8.83 2.62 8.83
CA VAL A 61 -9.26 3.29 7.58
C VAL A 61 -10.55 2.70 7.01
N TRP A 62 -10.93 1.50 7.46
CA TRP A 62 -12.13 0.79 7.01
C TRP A 62 -13.41 1.25 7.71
N ASN A 63 -13.29 1.82 8.92
CA ASN A 63 -14.45 2.29 9.68
C ASN A 63 -14.88 3.70 9.27
N ASP A 64 -13.92 4.52 8.84
CA ASP A 64 -14.13 5.94 8.55
C ASP A 64 -14.66 6.18 7.13
N CYS A 65 -14.69 5.14 6.28
CA CYS A 65 -15.15 5.23 4.89
C CYS A 65 -15.97 4.00 4.50
N ILE A 66 -17.22 4.24 4.10
CA ILE A 66 -18.08 3.20 3.52
C ILE A 66 -18.04 3.36 2.00
N GLY A 67 -17.40 2.42 1.32
CA GLY A 67 -17.26 2.47 -0.12
C GLY A 67 -16.53 1.26 -0.71
N PRO A 68 -16.51 1.14 -2.05
CA PRO A 68 -15.79 0.09 -2.73
C PRO A 68 -14.27 0.21 -2.49
N ILE A 69 -13.63 -0.94 -2.31
CA ILE A 69 -12.17 -1.05 -2.33
C ILE A 69 -11.74 -1.18 -3.79
N HIS A 70 -10.83 -0.30 -4.21
CA HIS A 70 -10.27 -0.34 -5.55
C HIS A 70 -8.85 -0.90 -5.50
N LEU A 71 -8.59 -1.91 -6.32
CA LEU A 71 -7.22 -2.38 -6.61
C LEU A 71 -6.75 -1.68 -7.88
N LEU A 72 -5.78 -0.79 -7.75
CA LEU A 72 -5.14 -0.14 -8.89
C LEU A 72 -4.05 -1.06 -9.44
N GLY A 73 -3.94 -1.10 -10.77
CA GLY A 73 -2.87 -1.82 -11.44
C GLY A 73 -1.50 -1.19 -11.20
N ARG A 74 -0.44 -1.83 -11.69
CA ARG A 74 0.93 -1.30 -11.60
C ARG A 74 0.98 0.11 -12.20
N GLN A 75 1.40 1.08 -11.40
CA GLN A 75 1.69 2.43 -11.87
C GLN A 75 3.21 2.66 -11.88
N HIS A 76 3.72 3.17 -13.01
CA HIS A 76 5.10 3.62 -13.11
C HIS A 76 5.15 5.11 -12.75
N SER A 77 5.48 5.43 -11.51
CA SER A 77 5.79 6.80 -11.12
C SER A 77 7.21 7.13 -11.56
N PHE A 78 7.36 7.86 -12.66
CA PHE A 78 8.65 8.38 -13.08
C PHE A 78 9.16 9.40 -12.05
N ALA A 79 10.11 8.99 -11.20
CA ALA A 79 10.82 9.91 -10.32
C ALA A 79 12.13 10.32 -11.00
N ASN A 80 12.22 11.56 -11.48
CA ASN A 80 13.49 12.12 -11.92
C ASN A 80 14.50 12.03 -10.77
N ARG A 81 15.56 11.24 -10.97
CA ARG A 81 16.69 11.19 -10.05
C ARG A 81 17.36 12.55 -10.11
N ARG A 82 17.30 13.36 -9.04
CA ARG A 82 18.12 14.57 -8.96
C ARG A 82 19.57 14.13 -9.08
N GLU A 83 20.25 14.57 -10.14
CA GLU A 83 21.70 14.43 -10.23
C GLU A 83 22.30 15.12 -9.02
N MET A 84 23.09 14.37 -8.23
CA MET A 84 23.92 14.99 -7.21
C MET A 84 24.94 15.85 -7.95
N VAL A 85 24.75 17.17 -7.88
CA VAL A 85 25.79 18.12 -8.27
C VAL A 85 26.95 17.91 -7.30
N LEU A 86 27.95 17.15 -7.73
CA LEU A 86 29.24 17.11 -7.07
C LEU A 86 29.84 18.51 -7.22
N ALA A 87 29.79 19.30 -6.14
CA ALA A 87 30.51 20.56 -6.09
C ALA A 87 32.02 20.25 -6.15
N SER A 88 32.65 20.70 -7.23
CA SER A 88 34.10 20.69 -7.46
C SER A 88 34.81 21.75 -6.64
#